data_AF-A0A1T5CJ11-F1
#
_entry.id   AF-A0A1T5CJ11-F1
#
_cell.length_a   1.000
_cell.length_b   1.000
_cell.length_c   1.000
_cell.angle_alpha   90.00
_cell.angle_beta   90.00
_cell.angle_gamma   90.00
#
_symmetry.space_group_name_H-M   'P 1'
#
loop_
_entity.id
_entity.type
_entity.pdbx_description
1 polymer ?
#
loop_
_entity_poly.entity_id
_entity_poly.type
_entity_poly.pdbx_seq_one_letter_code
_entity_poly.pdbx_strand_id
1 'polypeptide(L)'
;MNLTKLYETQAELDKRIIQEHPELLEQNNLDWKLLALQVELGECANEWRGFKKWSKDQEPRTRVACQPCNGSGLLSFVVKKTCRFCNGSGTVGNPLLEEYVDCLHFILSIGLEIDVKTSLVWDDIDFFDTDITVQFIGVASTISQLRNWKSHGSWEGLFSEFYILGKMLGFTWEQVEEAYYAKNKVNHERQNAGY
;
A
#
# COMPACT_ATOMS: atom_id res chain seq x y z
N MET A 1 8.61 1.36 11.15
CA MET A 1 7.69 2.30 10.48
C MET A 1 7.01 3.18 11.54
N ASN A 2 6.92 4.49 11.39
CA ASN A 2 6.28 5.39 12.37
C ASN A 2 4.78 5.52 12.10
N LEU A 3 3.99 4.62 12.68
CA LEU A 3 2.54 4.59 12.45
C LEU A 3 1.83 5.89 12.89
N THR A 4 2.26 6.52 13.98
CA THR A 4 1.66 7.79 14.45
C THR A 4 1.73 8.85 13.35
N LYS A 5 2.90 9.03 12.73
CA LYS A 5 3.07 9.98 11.63
C LYS A 5 2.22 9.62 10.41
N LEU A 6 2.11 8.33 10.10
CA LEU A 6 1.27 7.88 8.99
C LEU A 6 -0.21 8.14 9.26
N TYR A 7 -0.69 7.92 10.48
CA TYR A 7 -2.07 8.25 10.89
C TYR A 7 -2.35 9.75 10.79
N GLU A 8 -1.44 10.59 11.31
CA GLU A 8 -1.55 12.04 11.22
C GLU A 8 -1.62 12.49 9.75
N THR A 9 -0.74 11.95 8.91
CA THR A 9 -0.68 12.24 7.47
C THR A 9 -1.95 11.77 6.74
N GLN A 10 -2.47 10.59 7.09
CA GLN A 10 -3.72 10.07 6.53
C GLN A 10 -4.92 10.93 6.96
N ALA A 11 -4.96 11.38 8.22
CA ALA A 11 -6.04 12.22 8.72
C ALA A 11 -6.10 13.57 7.98
N GLU A 12 -4.95 14.14 7.63
CA GLU A 12 -4.88 15.35 6.79
C GLU A 12 -5.42 15.11 5.38
N LEU A 13 -5.08 13.96 4.77
CA LEU A 13 -5.60 13.57 3.46
C LEU A 13 -7.12 13.34 3.50
N ASP A 14 -7.62 12.57 4.46
CA ASP A 14 -9.04 12.26 4.62
C ASP A 14 -9.86 13.54 4.86
N LYS A 15 -9.36 14.45 5.72
CA LYS A 15 -9.99 15.76 5.95
C LYS A 15 -10.12 16.55 4.66
N ARG A 16 -9.11 16.49 3.79
CA ARG A 16 -9.14 17.20 2.52
C ARG A 16 -10.10 16.56 1.52
N ILE A 17 -10.13 15.23 1.43
CA ILE A 17 -11.11 14.50 0.61
C ILE A 17 -12.53 14.89 1.01
N ILE A 18 -12.82 14.97 2.31
CA ILE A 18 -14.11 15.41 2.83
C ILE A 18 -14.43 16.87 2.47
N GLN A 19 -13.42 17.75 2.39
CA GLN A 19 -13.61 19.15 1.99
C GLN A 19 -13.99 19.28 0.50
N GLU A 20 -13.38 18.46 -0.36
CA GLU A 20 -13.68 18.43 -1.80
C GLU A 20 -14.97 17.64 -2.11
N HIS A 21 -15.32 16.68 -1.24
CA HIS A 21 -16.50 15.82 -1.34
C HIS A 21 -17.37 15.88 -0.07
N PRO A 22 -18.08 17.00 0.20
CA PRO A 22 -18.87 17.18 1.42
C PRO A 22 -19.97 16.14 1.61
N GLU A 23 -20.47 15.51 0.55
CA GLU A 23 -21.44 14.41 0.60
C GLU A 23 -20.95 13.21 1.41
N LEU A 24 -19.63 13.05 1.56
CA LEU A 24 -19.04 11.98 2.37
C LEU A 24 -19.30 12.17 3.88
N LEU A 25 -19.62 13.38 4.36
CA LEU A 25 -19.90 13.64 5.78
C LEU A 25 -21.18 12.98 6.27
N GLU A 26 -22.16 12.81 5.39
CA GLU A 26 -23.51 12.36 5.77
C GLU A 26 -23.74 10.86 5.52
N GLN A 27 -22.73 10.13 5.04
CA GLN A 27 -22.84 8.71 4.73
C GLN A 27 -21.92 7.84 5.61
N ASN A 28 -22.24 6.54 5.65
CA ASN A 28 -21.35 5.54 6.24
C ASN A 28 -20.19 5.25 5.27
N ASN A 29 -18.99 5.74 5.59
CA ASN A 29 -17.84 5.59 4.71
C ASN A 29 -17.10 4.26 4.86
N LEU A 30 -17.41 3.49 5.91
CA LEU A 30 -16.66 2.27 6.22
C LEU A 30 -16.83 1.21 5.14
N ASP A 31 -18.05 0.98 4.63
CA ASP A 31 -18.31 -0.11 3.68
C ASP A 31 -17.58 0.10 2.34
N TRP A 32 -17.54 1.33 1.82
CA TRP A 32 -16.83 1.60 0.56
C TRP A 32 -15.32 1.61 0.76
N LYS A 33 -14.80 2.09 1.90
CA LYS A 33 -13.37 2.00 2.24
C LYS A 33 -12.91 0.54 2.35
N LEU A 34 -13.73 -0.33 2.97
CA LEU A 34 -13.46 -1.76 3.04
C LEU A 34 -13.47 -2.43 1.66
N LEU A 35 -14.40 -2.04 0.78
CA LEU A 35 -14.43 -2.52 -0.60
C LEU A 35 -13.18 -2.08 -1.37
N ALA A 36 -12.80 -0.80 -1.26
CA ALA A 36 -11.59 -0.28 -1.88
C ALA A 36 -10.36 -1.06 -1.42
N LEU A 37 -10.21 -1.29 -0.11
CA LEU A 37 -9.14 -2.12 0.43
C LEU A 37 -9.12 -3.56 -0.14
N GLN A 38 -10.26 -4.19 -0.38
CA GLN A 38 -10.30 -5.51 -1.03
C GLN A 38 -9.84 -5.46 -2.48
N VAL A 39 -10.17 -4.40 -3.21
CA VAL A 39 -9.71 -4.17 -4.58
C VAL A 39 -8.20 -4.01 -4.59
N GLU A 40 -7.65 -3.09 -3.79
CA GLU A 40 -6.21 -2.86 -3.70
C GLU A 40 -5.43 -4.11 -3.26
N LEU A 41 -5.98 -4.90 -2.33
CA LEU A 41 -5.36 -6.16 -1.93
C LEU A 41 -5.34 -7.18 -3.10
N GLY A 42 -6.39 -7.18 -3.93
CA GLY A 42 -6.45 -7.95 -5.17
C GLY A 42 -5.43 -7.48 -6.21
N GLU A 43 -5.24 -6.17 -6.35
CA GLU A 43 -4.22 -5.57 -7.23
C GLU A 43 -2.81 -5.92 -6.74
N CYS A 44 -2.55 -5.81 -5.44
CA CYS A 44 -1.31 -6.26 -4.81
C CYS A 44 -1.04 -7.76 -5.07
N ALA A 45 -2.04 -8.62 -4.89
CA ALA A 45 -1.92 -10.04 -5.23
C ALA A 45 -1.65 -10.26 -6.73
N ASN A 46 -2.25 -9.44 -7.60
CA ASN A 46 -2.09 -9.49 -9.04
C ASN A 46 -0.68 -9.09 -9.50
N GLU A 47 -0.05 -8.15 -8.80
CA GLU A 47 1.35 -7.76 -8.99
C GLU A 47 2.33 -8.76 -8.35
N TRP A 48 1.94 -9.45 -7.28
CA TRP A 48 2.72 -10.56 -6.70
C TRP A 48 2.73 -11.80 -7.58
N ARG A 49 1.62 -12.11 -8.26
CA ARG A 49 1.49 -13.13 -9.33
C ARG A 49 1.67 -14.60 -8.94
N GLY A 50 2.06 -14.93 -7.71
CA GLY A 50 2.30 -16.33 -7.33
C GLY A 50 1.06 -17.25 -7.35
N PHE A 51 -0.15 -16.68 -7.37
CA PHE A 51 -1.39 -17.44 -7.58
C PHE A 51 -1.65 -17.83 -9.06
N LYS A 52 -0.94 -17.23 -10.02
CA LYS A 52 -1.17 -17.40 -11.47
C LYS A 52 -0.57 -18.72 -11.98
N LYS A 53 -1.02 -19.86 -11.44
CA LYS A 53 -0.44 -21.20 -11.67
C LYS A 53 -0.42 -21.64 -13.14
N TRP A 54 -1.29 -21.08 -13.97
CA TRP A 54 -1.39 -21.35 -15.42
C TRP A 54 -0.54 -20.41 -16.28
N SER A 55 0.08 -19.39 -15.68
CA SER A 55 0.94 -18.42 -16.36
C SER A 55 2.35 -18.98 -16.51
N LYS A 56 2.98 -18.68 -17.65
CA LYS A 56 4.43 -18.91 -17.86
C LYS A 56 5.32 -17.93 -17.10
N ASP A 57 4.73 -16.86 -16.59
CA ASP A 57 5.39 -15.80 -15.83
C ASP A 57 4.62 -15.57 -14.53
N GLN A 58 5.23 -16.00 -13.42
CA GLN A 58 4.70 -15.86 -12.06
C GLN A 58 5.60 -14.93 -11.22
N GLU A 59 6.53 -14.22 -11.88
CA GLU A 59 7.51 -13.37 -11.20
C GLU A 59 6.88 -12.06 -10.73
N PRO A 60 6.98 -11.73 -9.44
CA PRO A 60 6.44 -10.50 -8.88
C PRO A 60 6.87 -9.24 -9.65
N ARG A 61 5.96 -8.28 -9.80
CA ARG A 61 6.23 -6.99 -10.45
C ARG A 61 6.85 -6.01 -9.47
N THR A 62 8.12 -6.23 -9.17
CA THR A 62 8.89 -5.42 -8.21
C THR A 62 9.64 -4.26 -8.86
N ARG A 63 9.64 -4.18 -10.18
CA ARG A 63 10.32 -3.12 -10.94
C ARG A 63 9.68 -2.89 -12.29
N VAL A 64 9.49 -1.61 -12.65
CA VAL A 64 9.25 -1.19 -14.02
C VAL A 64 10.57 -0.70 -14.60
N ALA A 65 11.07 -1.36 -15.65
CA ALA A 65 12.29 -0.96 -16.31
C ALA A 65 12.11 0.42 -16.95
N CYS A 66 13.10 1.30 -16.76
CA CYS A 66 13.14 2.60 -17.41
C CYS A 66 13.33 2.41 -18.92
N GLN A 67 12.29 2.70 -19.70
CA GLN A 67 12.28 2.52 -21.15
C GLN A 67 13.44 3.29 -21.84
N PRO A 68 13.72 4.58 -21.52
CA PRO A 68 14.84 5.31 -22.13
C PRO A 68 16.23 4.68 -21.97
N CYS A 69 16.48 3.92 -20.91
CA CYS A 69 17.78 3.26 -20.68
C CYS A 69 17.71 1.74 -20.71
N ASN A 70 16.56 1.17 -21.05
CA ASN A 70 16.29 -0.27 -21.04
C ASN A 70 16.76 -0.96 -19.74
N GLY A 71 16.49 -0.35 -18.59
CA GLY A 71 16.89 -0.91 -17.28
C GLY A 71 18.34 -0.68 -16.87
N SER A 72 19.20 -0.11 -17.73
CA SER A 72 20.64 0.00 -17.45
C SER A 72 21.04 1.14 -16.51
N GLY A 73 20.14 2.11 -16.30
CA GLY A 73 20.48 3.35 -15.62
C GLY A 73 21.35 4.31 -16.45
N LEU A 74 21.68 3.98 -17.71
CA LEU A 74 22.56 4.78 -18.58
C LEU A 74 21.87 5.13 -19.92
N LEU A 75 21.95 6.41 -20.33
CA LEU A 75 21.46 6.87 -21.64
C LEU A 75 22.42 6.57 -22.79
N SER A 76 23.69 6.37 -22.47
CA SER A 76 24.72 6.00 -23.44
C SER A 76 25.78 5.16 -22.74
N PHE A 77 25.99 3.94 -23.25
CA PHE A 77 27.04 3.05 -22.78
C PHE A 77 28.44 3.57 -23.14
N VAL A 78 28.55 4.38 -24.20
CA VAL A 78 29.82 4.91 -24.70
C VAL A 78 30.34 6.03 -23.81
N VAL A 79 29.45 6.91 -23.33
CA VAL A 79 29.83 8.09 -22.52
C VAL A 79 29.49 7.90 -21.03
N LYS A 80 29.04 6.69 -20.64
CA LYS A 80 28.52 6.37 -19.28
C LYS A 80 27.65 7.48 -18.69
N LYS A 81 26.73 8.02 -19.50
CA LYS A 81 25.87 9.12 -19.05
C LYS A 81 24.71 8.57 -18.26
N THR A 82 24.60 8.95 -16.98
CA THR A 82 23.47 8.59 -16.12
C THR A 82 22.14 8.92 -16.79
N CYS A 83 21.18 8.00 -16.72
CA CYS A 83 19.87 8.19 -17.28
C CYS A 83 19.11 9.22 -16.45
N ARG A 84 18.83 10.38 -17.05
CA ARG A 84 18.09 11.48 -16.41
C ARG A 84 16.62 11.15 -16.11
N PHE A 85 16.08 10.08 -16.69
CA PHE A 85 14.67 9.70 -16.51
C PHE A 85 14.44 8.81 -15.29
N CYS A 86 15.45 8.04 -14.88
CA CYS A 86 15.41 7.21 -13.68
C CYS A 86 16.51 7.58 -12.68
N ASN A 87 17.21 8.70 -12.90
CA ASN A 87 18.36 9.14 -12.12
C ASN A 87 19.42 8.05 -11.89
N GLY A 88 19.58 7.14 -12.85
CA GLY A 88 20.54 6.05 -12.78
C GLY A 88 20.05 4.77 -12.13
N SER A 89 18.83 4.72 -11.57
CA SER A 89 18.31 3.50 -10.93
C SER A 89 18.03 2.36 -11.91
N GLY A 90 17.79 2.69 -13.19
CA GLY A 90 17.31 1.74 -14.18
C GLY A 90 15.82 1.39 -14.05
N THR A 91 15.15 1.82 -12.98
CA THR A 91 13.74 1.53 -12.69
C THR A 91 12.94 2.82 -12.50
N VAL A 92 11.65 2.80 -12.84
CA VAL A 92 10.76 3.97 -12.70
C VAL A 92 9.60 3.75 -11.73
N GLY A 93 9.49 2.56 -11.14
CA GLY A 93 8.43 2.22 -10.20
C GLY A 93 8.55 0.80 -9.69
N ASN A 94 7.77 0.48 -8.66
CA ASN A 94 7.64 -0.84 -8.06
C ASN A 94 6.13 -1.11 -7.89
N PRO A 95 5.46 -1.69 -8.91
CA PRO A 95 4.02 -1.88 -8.91
C PRO A 95 3.52 -2.62 -7.67
N LEU A 96 4.19 -3.70 -7.27
CA LEU A 96 3.82 -4.45 -6.08
C LEU A 96 3.88 -3.61 -4.79
N LEU A 97 4.89 -2.74 -4.64
CA LEU A 97 4.97 -1.83 -3.49
C LEU A 97 3.92 -0.72 -3.57
N GLU A 98 3.62 -0.22 -4.77
CA GLU A 98 2.60 0.80 -5.00
C GLU A 98 1.21 0.30 -4.57
N GLU A 99 0.83 -0.92 -4.96
CA GLU A 99 -0.45 -1.53 -4.56
C GLU A 99 -0.49 -1.90 -3.06
N TYR A 100 0.65 -2.34 -2.51
CA TYR A 100 0.76 -2.55 -1.07
C TYR A 100 0.53 -1.24 -0.30
N VAL A 101 1.10 -0.14 -0.77
CA VAL A 101 0.91 1.17 -0.13
C VAL A 101 -0.53 1.70 -0.28
N ASP A 102 -1.23 1.37 -1.36
CA ASP A 102 -2.67 1.68 -1.47
C ASP A 102 -3.50 0.97 -0.39
N CYS A 103 -3.20 -0.32 -0.16
CA CYS A 103 -3.81 -1.04 0.95
C CYS A 103 -3.54 -0.31 2.28
N LEU A 104 -2.29 0.14 2.51
CA LEU A 104 -1.92 0.84 3.73
C LEU A 104 -2.72 2.15 3.90
N HIS A 105 -2.88 2.95 2.84
CA HIS A 105 -3.72 4.17 2.88
C HIS A 105 -5.14 3.87 3.37
N PHE A 106 -5.78 2.85 2.80
CA PHE A 106 -7.14 2.48 3.22
C PHE A 106 -7.18 1.89 4.63
N ILE A 107 -6.22 1.05 5.03
CA ILE A 107 -6.17 0.50 6.38
C ILE A 107 -6.08 1.64 7.42
N LEU A 108 -5.24 2.64 7.20
CA LEU A 108 -5.13 3.80 8.10
C LEU A 108 -6.41 4.64 8.10
N SER A 109 -6.98 4.91 6.93
CA SER A 109 -8.23 5.67 6.77
C SER A 109 -9.44 4.97 7.43
N ILE A 110 -9.48 3.64 7.38
CA ILE A 110 -10.49 2.83 8.07
C ILE A 110 -10.30 2.91 9.59
N GLY A 111 -9.06 2.88 10.07
CA GLY A 111 -8.78 3.02 11.49
C GLY A 111 -9.25 4.37 12.04
N LEU A 112 -9.00 5.45 11.29
CA LEU A 112 -9.55 6.77 11.59
C LEU A 112 -11.08 6.80 11.59
N GLU A 113 -11.72 6.15 10.62
CA GLU A 113 -13.19 6.07 10.49
C GLU A 113 -13.86 5.44 11.72
N ILE A 114 -13.21 4.45 12.35
CA ILE A 114 -13.75 3.74 13.52
C ILE A 114 -13.14 4.20 14.86
N ASP A 115 -12.48 5.37 14.87
CA ASP A 115 -11.84 5.99 16.05
C ASP A 115 -10.81 5.09 16.75
N VAL A 116 -10.01 4.36 15.96
CA VAL A 116 -8.86 3.62 16.49
C VAL A 116 -7.78 4.58 16.95
N LYS A 117 -7.48 4.54 18.24
CA LYS A 117 -6.32 5.22 18.82
C LYS A 117 -5.10 4.31 18.71
N THR A 118 -4.04 4.79 18.07
CA THR A 118 -2.81 4.01 17.92
C THR A 118 -1.89 4.23 19.11
N SER A 119 -1.61 3.17 19.87
CA SER A 119 -0.51 3.11 20.85
C SER A 119 0.37 1.88 20.64
N LEU A 120 0.22 1.21 19.50
CA LEU A 120 0.84 -0.06 19.20
C LEU A 120 2.29 0.09 18.78
N VAL A 121 3.12 -0.79 19.33
CA VAL A 121 4.52 -0.98 18.93
C VAL A 121 4.54 -2.21 18.02
N TRP A 122 4.64 -1.99 16.71
CA TRP A 122 4.49 -3.02 15.68
C TRP A 122 5.80 -3.70 15.29
N ASP A 123 6.92 -3.12 15.70
CA ASP A 123 8.26 -3.58 15.36
C ASP A 123 8.55 -4.98 15.97
N ASP A 124 7.73 -5.40 16.95
CA ASP A 124 7.81 -6.67 17.66
C ASP A 124 6.73 -7.69 17.23
N ILE A 125 6.02 -7.48 16.11
CA ILE A 125 5.09 -8.52 15.63
C ILE A 125 5.90 -9.75 15.21
N ASP A 126 5.74 -10.81 16.01
CA ASP A 126 6.31 -12.12 15.76
C ASP A 126 5.84 -12.65 14.40
N PHE A 127 6.83 -13.03 13.59
CA PHE A 127 6.62 -13.64 12.29
C PHE A 127 6.72 -15.15 12.42
N PHE A 128 5.64 -15.85 12.10
CA PHE A 128 5.68 -17.29 11.90
C PHE A 128 5.72 -17.57 10.40
N ASP A 129 6.67 -18.40 9.98
CA ASP A 129 6.83 -18.76 8.57
C ASP A 129 5.54 -19.46 8.08
N THR A 130 4.92 -18.89 7.06
CA THR A 130 3.65 -19.34 6.48
C THR A 130 3.69 -19.23 4.96
N ASP A 131 2.72 -19.84 4.28
CA ASP A 131 2.59 -19.68 2.83
C ASP A 131 2.01 -18.30 2.52
N ILE A 132 2.64 -17.54 1.63
CA ILE A 132 2.20 -16.17 1.31
C ILE A 132 0.78 -16.12 0.72
N THR A 133 0.31 -17.19 0.06
CA THR A 133 -1.09 -17.31 -0.39
C THR A 133 -2.02 -17.36 0.82
N VAL A 134 -1.66 -18.13 1.85
CA VAL A 134 -2.41 -18.18 3.11
C VAL A 134 -2.40 -16.81 3.79
N GLN A 135 -1.29 -16.08 3.72
CA GLN A 135 -1.21 -14.71 4.26
C GLN A 135 -2.16 -13.74 3.54
N PHE A 136 -2.21 -13.74 2.21
CA PHE A 136 -3.18 -12.95 1.44
C PHE A 136 -4.63 -13.29 1.84
N ILE A 137 -4.94 -14.58 2.01
CA ILE A 137 -6.27 -15.04 2.47
C ILE A 137 -6.54 -14.56 3.90
N GLY A 138 -5.53 -14.58 4.77
CA GLY A 138 -5.59 -14.06 6.14
C GLY A 138 -5.97 -12.60 6.20
N VAL A 139 -5.31 -11.75 5.41
CA VAL A 139 -5.65 -10.32 5.28
C VAL A 139 -7.08 -10.15 4.74
N ALA A 140 -7.47 -10.87 3.70
CA ALA A 140 -8.85 -10.79 3.17
C ALA A 140 -9.91 -11.20 4.21
N SER A 141 -9.61 -12.21 5.04
CA SER A 141 -10.46 -12.66 6.13
C SER A 141 -10.60 -11.58 7.21
N THR A 142 -9.51 -10.93 7.62
CA THR A 142 -9.56 -9.88 8.64
C THR A 142 -10.28 -8.62 8.17
N ILE A 143 -10.24 -8.28 6.88
CA ILE A 143 -11.10 -7.22 6.30
C ILE A 143 -12.59 -7.55 6.53
N SER A 144 -12.98 -8.81 6.27
CA SER A 144 -14.36 -9.26 6.48
C SER A 144 -14.76 -9.27 7.96
N GLN A 145 -13.84 -9.63 8.85
CA GLN A 145 -14.05 -9.57 10.30
C GLN A 145 -14.19 -8.14 10.79
N LEU A 146 -13.34 -7.21 10.33
CA LEU A 146 -13.40 -5.80 10.66
C LEU A 146 -14.76 -5.20 10.32
N ARG A 147 -15.34 -5.58 9.17
CA ARG A 147 -16.71 -5.18 8.79
C ARG A 147 -17.76 -5.57 9.84
N ASN A 148 -17.63 -6.76 10.43
CA ASN A 148 -18.59 -7.32 11.38
C ASN A 148 -18.41 -6.74 12.78
N TRP A 149 -17.17 -6.58 13.24
CA TRP A 149 -16.87 -6.21 14.63
C TRP A 149 -16.63 -4.71 14.83
N LYS A 150 -16.08 -4.01 13.83
CA LYS A 150 -15.83 -2.56 13.83
C LYS A 150 -15.15 -2.07 15.10
N SER A 151 -14.18 -2.83 15.59
CA SER A 151 -13.51 -2.60 16.86
C SER A 151 -12.02 -2.40 16.69
N HIS A 152 -11.41 -1.81 17.71
CA HIS A 152 -9.97 -1.63 17.79
C HIS A 152 -9.21 -2.94 17.56
N GLY A 153 -9.54 -4.01 18.31
CA GLY A 153 -8.89 -5.32 18.13
C GLY A 153 -9.08 -5.93 16.73
N SER A 154 -10.22 -5.70 16.07
CA SER A 154 -10.41 -6.19 14.69
C SER A 154 -9.54 -5.43 13.67
N TRP A 155 -9.27 -4.14 13.92
CA TRP A 155 -8.37 -3.35 13.10
C TRP A 155 -6.90 -3.71 13.37
N GLU A 156 -6.53 -3.94 14.63
CA GLU A 156 -5.20 -4.42 15.00
C GLU A 156 -4.89 -5.77 14.35
N GLY A 157 -5.88 -6.69 14.32
CA GLY A 157 -5.76 -7.97 13.63
C GLY A 157 -5.53 -7.80 12.13
N LEU A 158 -6.30 -6.92 11.48
CA LEU A 158 -6.08 -6.59 10.07
C LEU A 158 -4.68 -6.02 9.82
N PHE A 159 -4.26 -5.04 10.61
CA PHE A 159 -2.96 -4.40 10.44
C PHE A 159 -1.82 -5.40 10.68
N SER A 160 -1.95 -6.30 11.66
CA SER A 160 -0.94 -7.32 11.97
C SER A 160 -0.76 -8.31 10.81
N GLU A 161 -1.86 -8.83 10.26
CA GLU A 161 -1.81 -9.71 9.07
C GLU A 161 -1.22 -8.97 7.86
N PHE A 162 -1.58 -7.71 7.67
CA PHE A 162 -1.08 -6.90 6.56
C PHE A 162 0.41 -6.54 6.70
N TYR A 163 0.86 -6.30 7.94
CA TYR A 163 2.25 -6.05 8.27
C TYR A 163 3.10 -7.31 8.01
N ILE A 164 2.62 -8.48 8.43
CA ILE A 164 3.26 -9.77 8.13
C ILE A 164 3.35 -9.99 6.61
N LEU A 165 2.29 -9.70 5.86
CA LEU A 165 2.30 -9.77 4.40
C LEU A 165 3.42 -8.89 3.79
N GLY A 166 3.60 -7.67 4.30
CA GLY A 166 4.68 -6.78 3.85
C GLY A 166 6.08 -7.38 4.06
N LYS A 167 6.33 -8.01 5.21
CA LYS A 167 7.57 -8.75 5.47
C LYS A 167 7.76 -9.90 4.47
N MET A 168 6.71 -10.67 4.20
CA MET A 168 6.75 -11.81 3.28
C MET A 168 6.97 -11.40 1.82
N LEU A 169 6.49 -10.22 1.42
CA LEU A 169 6.76 -9.63 0.11
C LEU A 169 8.20 -9.07 -0.01
N GLY A 170 8.96 -9.07 1.07
CA GLY A 170 10.37 -8.67 1.09
C GLY A 170 10.59 -7.16 1.17
N PHE A 171 9.60 -6.40 1.64
CA PHE A 171 9.72 -4.95 1.78
C PHE A 171 10.47 -4.56 3.05
N THR A 172 11.26 -3.50 2.97
CA THR A 172 11.72 -2.79 4.17
C THR A 172 10.72 -1.72 4.55
N TRP A 173 10.67 -1.39 5.85
CA TRP A 173 9.74 -0.38 6.34
C TRP A 173 10.09 1.03 5.86
N GLU A 174 11.36 1.31 5.59
CA GLU A 174 11.81 2.55 4.96
C GLU A 174 11.24 2.69 3.54
N GLN A 175 11.24 1.60 2.76
CA GLN A 175 10.66 1.59 1.41
C GLN A 175 9.15 1.84 1.45
N VAL A 176 8.45 1.20 2.39
CA VAL A 176 7.00 1.38 2.57
C VAL A 176 6.68 2.81 2.96
N GLU A 177 7.42 3.40 3.91
CA GLU A 177 7.24 4.81 4.30
C GLU A 177 7.48 5.77 3.14
N GLU A 178 8.60 5.62 2.43
CA GLU A 178 8.93 6.50 1.30
C GLU A 178 7.85 6.44 0.22
N ALA A 179 7.41 5.23 -0.15
CA ALA A 179 6.35 5.04 -1.13
C ALA A 179 5.00 5.59 -0.64
N TYR A 180 4.67 5.43 0.64
CA TYR A 180 3.47 6.02 1.25
C TYR A 180 3.47 7.54 1.14
N TYR A 181 4.54 8.22 1.55
CA TYR A 181 4.58 9.69 1.48
C TYR A 181 4.61 10.20 0.04
N ALA A 182 5.29 9.49 -0.87
CA ALA A 182 5.28 9.82 -2.29
C ALA A 182 3.86 9.72 -2.86
N LYS A 183 3.11 8.67 -2.50
CA LYS A 183 1.73 8.46 -2.95
C LYS A 183 0.75 9.45 -2.33
N ASN A 184 0.87 9.71 -1.03
CA ASN A 184 0.11 10.75 -0.33
C ASN A 184 0.24 12.11 -1.03
N LYS A 185 1.47 12.50 -1.40
CA LYS A 185 1.73 13.75 -2.13
C LYS A 185 1.00 13.78 -3.48
N VAL A 186 1.09 12.70 -4.27
CA VAL A 186 0.38 12.59 -5.56
C VAL A 186 -1.14 12.66 -5.36
N ASN A 187 -1.69 12.06 -4.31
CA ASN A 187 -3.12 12.14 -4.00
C ASN A 187 -3.55 13.57 -3.66
N HIS A 188 -2.74 14.32 -2.90
CA HIS A 188 -2.97 15.76 -2.68
C HIS A 188 -2.91 16.59 -3.97
N GLU A 189 -2.04 16.23 -4.91
CA GLU A 189 -1.97 16.87 -6.24
C GLU A 189 -3.19 16.53 -7.11
N ARG A 190 -3.68 15.29 -7.07
CA ARG A 190 -4.91 14.87 -7.77
C ARG A 190 -6.15 15.60 -7.28
N GLN A 191 -6.27 15.79 -5.97
CA GLN A 191 -7.37 16.55 -5.37
C GLN A 191 -7.38 18.03 -5.84
N ASN A 192 -6.20 18.65 -6.03
CA ASN A 192 -6.11 20.00 -6.63
C ASN A 192 -6.58 20.06 -8.09
N ALA A 193 -6.57 18.94 -8.81
CA ALA A 193 -6.92 18.85 -10.22
C ALA A 193 -8.38 18.44 -10.47
N GLY A 194 -9.18 18.22 -9.41
CA GLY A 194 -10.60 17.87 -9.51
C GLY A 194 -10.86 16.43 -9.99
N TYR A 195 -9.98 15.50 -9.62
CA TYR A 195 -10.14 14.07 -9.88
C TYR A 195 -11.01 13.39 -8.82
#